data_AF-A0A148NBD5-F1
#
_entry.id   AF-A0A148NBD5-F1
#
_cell.length_a   1.000
_cell.length_b   1.000
_cell.length_c   1.000
_cell.angle_alpha   90.00
_cell.angle_beta   90.00
_cell.angle_gamma   90.00
#
_symmetry.space_group_name_H-M   'P 1'
#
loop_
_entity.id
_entity.type
_entity.pdbx_description
1 polymer ?
#
loop_
_entity_poly.entity_id
_entity_poly.type
_entity_poly.pdbx_seq_one_letter_code
_entity_poly.pdbx_strand_id
1 'polypeptide(L)'
;MVASAESALDKIQEHINPLEKELVKINQSLEQLEQELDGVRKQLTEIELKALDVARDIRQKRHELNELRHKVKKHNKLLEEIDPDAAPREYRRISEERDEFEAQIGQIVHELEQLRKHYDQLIDQETTLLSKEWELEQEYRQLKERYDKLLSQISRVAQTLEHRVRDIRAKYY
;
A
#
# COMPACT_ATOMS: atom_id res chain seq x y z
N MET A 1 9.37 -50.32 37.85
CA MET A 1 8.29 -49.39 37.46
C MET A 1 8.78 -47.95 37.28
N VAL A 2 9.75 -47.46 38.06
CA VAL A 2 10.42 -46.16 37.83
C VAL A 2 10.96 -46.03 36.39
N ALA A 3 11.69 -47.04 35.90
CA ALA A 3 12.17 -47.09 34.51
C ALA A 3 11.06 -47.00 33.42
N SER A 4 9.82 -47.40 33.75
CA SER A 4 8.69 -47.32 32.80
C SER A 4 8.04 -45.92 32.80
N ALA A 5 8.14 -45.18 33.91
CA ALA A 5 7.69 -43.79 33.99
C ALA A 5 8.73 -42.85 33.35
N GLU A 6 10.02 -43.10 33.56
CA GLU A 6 11.13 -42.38 32.92
C GLU A 6 11.07 -42.53 31.39
N SER A 7 10.94 -43.76 30.88
CA SER A 7 10.79 -43.99 29.44
C SER A 7 9.54 -43.33 28.83
N ALA A 8 8.47 -43.15 29.61
CA ALA A 8 7.27 -42.46 29.15
C ALA A 8 7.43 -40.92 29.12
N LEU A 9 8.20 -40.36 30.05
CA LEU A 9 8.56 -38.95 30.07
C LEU A 9 9.51 -38.62 28.91
N ASP A 10 10.52 -39.45 28.66
CA ASP A 10 11.46 -39.28 27.55
C ASP A 10 10.74 -39.23 26.19
N LYS A 11 9.81 -40.17 25.94
CA LYS A 11 9.01 -40.18 24.70
C LYS A 11 8.16 -38.92 24.54
N ILE A 12 7.63 -38.38 25.65
CA ILE A 12 6.81 -37.17 25.58
C ILE A 12 7.68 -35.94 25.36
N GLN A 13 8.87 -35.89 25.97
CA GLN A 13 9.86 -34.87 25.69
C GLN A 13 10.28 -34.88 24.21
N GLU A 14 10.49 -36.07 23.63
CA GLU A 14 10.76 -36.24 22.20
C GLU A 14 9.62 -35.73 21.30
N HIS A 15 8.37 -35.78 21.76
CA HIS A 15 7.21 -35.24 21.04
C HIS A 15 7.00 -33.74 21.24
N ILE A 16 7.30 -33.19 22.42
CA ILE A 16 7.11 -31.75 22.74
C ILE A 16 8.20 -30.90 22.09
N ASN A 17 9.46 -31.32 22.19
CA ASN A 17 10.61 -30.56 21.69
C ASN A 17 10.49 -30.12 20.20
N PRO A 18 10.06 -30.97 19.24
CA PRO A 18 9.88 -30.53 17.86
C PRO A 18 8.72 -29.54 17.69
N LEU A 19 7.63 -29.68 18.45
CA LEU A 19 6.50 -28.76 18.41
C LEU A 19 6.89 -27.38 18.92
N GLU A 20 7.67 -27.31 20.00
CA GLU A 20 8.21 -26.05 20.52
C GLU A 20 9.14 -25.37 19.50
N LYS A 21 10.01 -26.14 18.83
CA LYS A 21 10.86 -25.62 17.76
C LYS A 21 10.04 -25.07 16.59
N GLU A 22 8.95 -25.74 16.20
CA GLU A 22 8.05 -25.23 15.16
C GLU A 22 7.35 -23.94 15.61
N LEU A 23 6.87 -23.86 16.85
CA LEU A 23 6.25 -22.64 17.38
C LEU A 23 7.20 -21.45 17.34
N VAL A 24 8.47 -21.63 17.74
CA VAL A 24 9.48 -20.58 17.68
C VAL A 24 9.70 -20.09 16.25
N LYS A 25 9.82 -21.00 15.28
CA LYS A 25 9.98 -20.63 13.87
C LYS A 25 8.76 -19.88 13.33
N ILE A 26 7.57 -20.35 13.66
CA ILE A 26 6.32 -19.71 13.25
C ILE A 26 6.22 -18.30 13.83
N ASN A 27 6.55 -18.12 15.11
CA ASN A 27 6.57 -16.79 15.72
C ASN A 27 7.55 -15.84 15.02
N GLN A 28 8.75 -16.31 14.70
CA GLN A 28 9.72 -15.50 13.94
C GLN A 28 9.19 -15.10 12.57
N SER A 29 8.51 -16.01 11.86
CA SER A 29 7.89 -15.69 10.57
C SER A 29 6.69 -14.75 10.71
N LEU A 30 5.88 -14.86 11.78
CA LEU A 30 4.78 -13.92 12.06
C LEU A 30 5.33 -12.50 12.31
N GLU A 31 6.40 -12.37 13.09
CA GLU A 31 7.07 -11.08 13.35
C GLU A 31 7.62 -10.47 12.05
N GLN A 32 8.20 -11.28 11.16
CA GLN A 32 8.68 -10.83 9.85
C GLN A 32 7.52 -10.33 8.97
N LEU A 33 6.43 -11.09 8.88
CA LEU A 33 5.25 -10.69 8.11
C LEU A 33 4.62 -9.41 8.65
N GLU A 34 4.57 -9.21 9.98
CA GLU A 34 4.10 -7.97 10.59
C GLU A 34 4.97 -6.76 10.19
N GLN A 35 6.29 -6.93 10.18
CA GLN A 35 7.22 -5.88 9.73
C GLN A 35 7.05 -5.57 8.24
N GLU A 36 6.87 -6.59 7.40
CA GLU A 36 6.63 -6.40 5.97
C GLU A 36 5.29 -5.70 5.70
N LEU A 37 4.22 -6.08 6.41
CA LEU A 37 2.92 -5.42 6.34
C LEU A 37 2.99 -3.95 6.75
N ASP A 38 3.68 -3.63 7.85
CA ASP A 38 3.90 -2.24 8.27
C ASP A 38 4.68 -1.44 7.21
N GLY A 39 5.68 -2.07 6.59
CA GLY A 39 6.42 -1.49 5.47
C GLY A 39 5.53 -1.16 4.26
N VAL A 40 4.70 -2.11 3.84
CA VAL A 40 3.77 -1.92 2.72
C VAL A 40 2.73 -0.83 3.03
N ARG A 41 2.17 -0.81 4.23
CA ARG A 41 1.20 0.23 4.67
C ARG A 41 1.80 1.63 4.66
N LYS A 42 3.06 1.78 5.06
CA LYS A 42 3.78 3.05 4.96
C LYS A 42 3.94 3.47 3.50
N GLN A 43 4.33 2.55 2.62
CA GLN A 43 4.45 2.84 1.19
C GLN A 43 3.12 3.24 0.56
N LEU A 44 2.02 2.57 0.93
CA LEU A 44 0.66 2.94 0.51
C LEU A 44 0.34 4.38 0.91
N THR A 45 0.55 4.73 2.19
CA THR A 45 0.31 6.09 2.70
C THR A 45 1.13 7.14 1.92
N GLU A 46 2.40 6.84 1.61
CA GLU A 46 3.24 7.75 0.84
C GLU A 46 2.72 7.96 -0.60
N ILE A 47 2.23 6.90 -1.25
CA ILE A 47 1.67 6.98 -2.60
C ILE A 47 0.36 7.77 -2.59
N GLU A 48 -0.52 7.54 -1.61
CA GLU A 48 -1.76 8.29 -1.45
C GLU A 48 -1.48 9.80 -1.32
N LEU A 49 -0.49 10.19 -0.50
CA LEU A 49 -0.09 11.58 -0.35
C LEU A 49 0.43 12.18 -1.67
N LYS A 50 1.29 11.44 -2.40
CA LYS A 50 1.79 11.89 -3.72
C LYS A 50 0.65 12.03 -4.73
N ALA A 51 -0.30 11.09 -4.76
CA ALA A 51 -1.45 11.14 -5.66
C ALA A 51 -2.34 12.35 -5.36
N LEU A 52 -2.56 12.67 -4.08
CA LEU A 52 -3.30 13.87 -3.66
C LEU A 52 -2.63 15.17 -4.12
N ASP A 53 -1.30 15.24 -4.02
CA ASP A 53 -0.54 16.40 -4.49
C ASP A 53 -0.62 16.55 -6.01
N VAL A 54 -0.41 15.46 -6.78
CA VAL A 54 -0.57 15.50 -8.25
C VAL A 54 -1.99 15.89 -8.65
N ALA A 55 -3.02 15.40 -7.94
CA ALA A 55 -4.40 15.79 -8.17
C ALA A 55 -4.67 17.28 -7.86
N ARG A 56 -3.96 17.87 -6.90
CA ARG A 56 -3.99 19.31 -6.63
C ARG A 56 -3.37 20.09 -7.79
N ASP A 57 -2.20 19.68 -8.26
CA ASP A 57 -1.49 20.32 -9.36
C ASP A 57 -2.31 20.29 -10.65
N ILE A 58 -2.94 19.15 -10.97
CA ILE A 58 -3.85 19.03 -12.11
C ILE A 58 -5.01 20.02 -12.01
N ARG A 59 -5.60 20.20 -10.82
CA ARG A 59 -6.69 21.17 -10.62
C ARG A 59 -6.23 22.60 -10.82
N GLN A 60 -5.06 22.95 -10.28
CA GLN A 60 -4.49 24.28 -10.47
C GLN A 60 -4.19 24.56 -11.95
N LYS A 61 -3.51 23.64 -12.64
CA LYS A 61 -3.19 23.78 -14.06
C LYS A 61 -4.43 23.87 -14.94
N ARG A 62 -5.51 23.16 -14.61
CA ARG A 62 -6.80 23.30 -15.30
C ARG A 62 -7.42 24.69 -15.10
N HIS A 63 -7.23 25.29 -13.92
CA HIS A 63 -7.70 26.65 -13.66
C HIS A 63 -6.93 27.66 -14.51
N GLU A 64 -5.59 27.61 -14.47
CA GLU A 64 -4.70 28.45 -15.30
C GLU A 64 -5.05 28.32 -16.80
N LEU A 65 -5.27 27.09 -17.28
CA LEU A 65 -5.69 26.81 -18.66
C LEU A 65 -7.01 27.50 -19.03
N ASN A 66 -7.99 27.50 -18.13
CA ASN A 66 -9.29 28.13 -18.39
C ASN A 66 -9.17 29.65 -18.45
N GLU A 67 -8.35 30.26 -17.57
CA GLU A 67 -8.08 31.69 -17.61
C GLU A 67 -7.42 32.11 -18.92
N LEU A 68 -6.41 31.38 -19.38
CA LEU A 68 -5.76 31.65 -20.66
C LEU A 68 -6.73 31.49 -21.84
N ARG A 69 -7.57 30.46 -21.84
CA ARG A 69 -8.61 30.29 -22.87
C ARG A 69 -9.59 31.47 -22.91
N HIS A 70 -9.96 32.01 -21.75
CA HIS A 70 -10.77 33.22 -21.68
C HIS A 70 -10.04 34.45 -22.26
N LYS A 71 -8.74 34.60 -21.98
CA LYS A 71 -7.92 35.68 -22.56
C LYS A 71 -7.84 35.56 -24.08
N VAL A 72 -7.55 34.37 -24.62
CA VAL A 72 -7.53 34.11 -26.08
C VAL A 72 -8.88 34.46 -26.71
N LYS A 73 -9.99 34.00 -26.13
CA LYS A 73 -11.34 34.31 -26.62
C LYS A 73 -11.61 35.82 -26.65
N LYS A 74 -11.15 36.56 -25.64
CA LYS A 74 -11.27 38.03 -25.60
C LYS A 74 -10.45 38.67 -26.72
N HIS A 75 -9.22 38.24 -26.95
CA HIS A 75 -8.35 38.79 -27.99
C HIS A 75 -8.87 38.48 -29.39
N ASN A 76 -9.42 37.29 -29.63
CA ASN A 76 -10.06 36.97 -30.92
C ASN A 76 -11.20 37.92 -31.25
N LYS A 77 -12.05 38.26 -30.28
CA LYS A 77 -13.11 39.26 -30.48
C LYS A 77 -12.55 40.64 -30.81
N LEU A 78 -11.51 41.09 -30.12
CA LEU A 78 -10.87 42.38 -30.39
C LEU A 78 -10.29 42.42 -31.82
N LEU A 79 -9.69 41.31 -32.28
CA LEU A 79 -9.16 41.20 -33.64
C LEU A 79 -10.27 41.19 -34.71
N GLU A 80 -11.46 40.70 -34.40
CA GLU A 80 -12.63 40.78 -35.30
C GLU A 80 -13.20 42.22 -35.39
N GLU A 81 -13.04 43.02 -34.35
CA GLU A 81 -13.56 44.40 -34.27
C GLU A 81 -12.61 45.44 -34.86
N ILE A 82 -11.30 45.18 -34.89
CA ILE A 82 -10.28 46.10 -35.39
C ILE A 82 -10.07 45.92 -36.89
N ASP A 83 -10.16 47.03 -37.65
CA ASP A 83 -9.73 47.06 -39.04
C ASP A 83 -8.18 47.08 -39.11
N PRO A 84 -7.54 46.04 -39.67
CA PRO A 84 -6.09 45.95 -39.75
C PRO A 84 -5.46 47.04 -40.62
N ASP A 85 -6.19 47.63 -41.57
CA ASP A 85 -5.68 48.72 -42.41
C ASP A 85 -5.77 50.08 -41.70
N ALA A 86 -6.79 50.27 -40.86
CA ALA A 86 -6.98 51.49 -40.07
C ALA A 86 -6.05 51.57 -38.85
N ALA A 87 -5.77 50.44 -38.19
CA ALA A 87 -4.97 50.37 -36.96
C ALA A 87 -3.97 49.20 -36.94
N PRO A 88 -3.00 49.14 -37.88
CA PRO A 88 -2.11 47.98 -38.06
C PRO A 88 -1.21 47.67 -36.85
N ARG A 89 -0.82 48.69 -36.08
CA ARG A 89 0.04 48.51 -34.90
C ARG A 89 -0.72 47.86 -33.74
N GLU A 90 -1.96 48.27 -33.52
CA GLU A 90 -2.81 47.73 -32.46
C GLU A 90 -3.24 46.29 -32.79
N TYR A 91 -3.64 46.05 -34.04
CA TYR A 91 -3.94 44.71 -34.53
C TYR A 91 -2.76 43.75 -34.31
N ARG A 92 -1.55 44.17 -34.71
CA ARG A 92 -0.33 43.35 -34.54
C ARG A 92 -0.08 43.01 -33.08
N ARG A 93 -0.16 44.01 -32.19
CA ARG A 93 0.08 43.81 -30.76
C ARG A 93 -0.91 42.81 -30.16
N ILE A 94 -2.20 42.94 -30.46
CA ILE A 94 -3.23 42.03 -29.92
C ILE A 94 -3.05 40.61 -30.49
N SER A 95 -2.65 40.49 -31.76
CA SER A 95 -2.32 39.20 -32.36
C SER A 95 -1.12 38.54 -31.67
N GLU A 96 -0.05 39.29 -31.41
CA GLU A 96 1.14 38.79 -30.71
C GLU A 96 0.80 38.35 -29.28
N GLU A 97 0.05 39.16 -28.51
CA GLU A 97 -0.40 38.80 -27.16
C GLU A 97 -1.30 37.54 -27.17
N ARG A 98 -2.18 37.38 -28.18
CA ARG A 98 -2.97 36.15 -28.36
C ARG A 98 -2.07 34.94 -28.59
N ASP A 99 -1.10 35.06 -29.51
CA ASP A 99 -0.22 33.95 -29.88
C ASP A 99 0.65 33.51 -28.70
N GLU A 100 1.07 34.44 -27.84
CA GLU A 100 1.72 34.13 -26.57
C GLU A 100 0.82 33.32 -25.63
N PHE A 101 -0.46 33.71 -25.48
CA PHE A 101 -1.40 32.92 -24.69
C PHE A 101 -1.65 31.53 -25.28
N GLU A 102 -1.72 31.39 -26.61
CA GLU A 102 -1.86 30.08 -27.26
C GLU A 102 -0.63 29.19 -27.03
N ALA A 103 0.58 29.77 -27.08
CA ALA A 103 1.81 29.05 -26.76
C ALA A 103 1.81 28.57 -25.29
N GLN A 104 1.41 29.43 -24.34
CA GLN A 104 1.27 29.06 -22.93
C GLN A 104 0.22 27.96 -22.72
N ILE A 105 -0.91 28.02 -23.43
CA ILE A 105 -1.92 26.95 -23.42
C ILE A 105 -1.30 25.63 -23.87
N GLY A 106 -0.50 25.63 -24.94
CA GLY A 106 0.20 24.44 -25.42
C GLY A 106 1.12 23.83 -24.36
N GLN A 107 1.86 24.67 -23.63
CA GLN A 107 2.73 24.23 -22.53
C GLN A 107 1.92 23.61 -21.38
N ILE A 108 0.85 24.27 -20.92
CA ILE A 108 0.02 23.75 -19.83
C ILE A 108 -0.69 22.45 -20.22
N VAL A 109 -1.14 22.33 -21.47
CA VAL A 109 -1.73 21.07 -21.97
C VAL A 109 -0.70 19.94 -21.91
N HIS A 110 0.53 20.20 -22.32
CA HIS A 110 1.60 19.21 -22.22
C HIS A 110 1.91 18.83 -20.76
N GLU A 111 2.03 19.79 -19.86
CA GLU A 111 2.24 19.54 -18.42
C GLU A 111 1.10 18.72 -17.82
N LEU A 112 -0.15 19.02 -18.17
CA LEU A 112 -1.33 18.27 -17.73
C LEU A 112 -1.31 16.82 -18.20
N GLU A 113 -0.81 16.54 -19.40
CA GLU A 113 -0.63 15.17 -19.90
C GLU A 113 0.41 14.41 -19.08
N GLN A 114 1.54 15.04 -18.74
CA GLN A 114 2.57 14.42 -17.90
C GLN A 114 2.06 14.16 -16.48
N LEU A 115 1.36 15.12 -15.87
CA LEU A 115 0.76 14.96 -14.55
C LEU A 115 -0.26 13.82 -14.52
N ARG A 116 -1.10 13.67 -15.56
CA ARG A 116 -2.04 12.56 -15.67
C ARG A 116 -1.33 11.22 -15.75
N LYS A 117 -0.30 11.10 -16.60
CA LYS A 117 0.50 9.87 -16.69
C LYS A 117 1.14 9.51 -15.35
N HIS A 118 1.68 10.49 -14.64
CA HIS A 118 2.25 10.27 -13.32
C HIS A 118 1.18 9.83 -12.30
N TYR A 119 -0.01 10.44 -12.33
CA TYR A 119 -1.12 10.02 -11.48
C TYR A 119 -1.51 8.56 -11.76
N ASP A 120 -1.66 8.18 -13.03
CA ASP A 120 -2.01 6.81 -13.42
C ASP A 120 -0.95 5.80 -12.93
N GLN A 121 0.34 6.17 -13.05
CA GLN A 121 1.44 5.35 -12.51
C GLN A 121 1.37 5.17 -10.99
N LEU A 122 0.98 6.20 -10.24
CA LEU A 122 0.80 6.10 -8.79
C LEU A 122 -0.34 5.15 -8.43
N ILE A 123 -1.45 5.20 -9.17
CA ILE A 123 -2.60 4.29 -8.99
C ILE A 123 -2.20 2.83 -9.32
N ASP A 124 -1.40 2.60 -10.35
CA ASP A 124 -0.91 1.26 -10.68
C ASP A 124 0.00 0.71 -9.57
N GLN A 125 0.86 1.56 -9.00
CA GLN A 125 1.72 1.20 -7.87
C GLN A 125 0.91 0.90 -6.61
N GLU A 126 -0.09 1.73 -6.29
CA GLU A 126 -1.03 1.51 -5.19
C GLU A 126 -1.73 0.15 -5.32
N THR A 127 -2.26 -0.15 -6.51
CA THR A 127 -2.93 -1.43 -6.81
C THR A 127 -2.00 -2.63 -6.59
N THR A 128 -0.74 -2.50 -6.99
CA THR A 128 0.29 -3.52 -6.78
C THR A 128 0.56 -3.73 -5.28
N LEU A 129 0.69 -2.65 -4.51
CA LEU A 129 0.92 -2.72 -3.07
C LEU A 129 -0.27 -3.28 -2.30
N LEU A 130 -1.51 -2.92 -2.67
CA LEU A 130 -2.72 -3.48 -2.07
C LEU A 130 -2.82 -4.99 -2.30
N SER A 131 -2.43 -5.44 -3.50
CA SER A 131 -2.39 -6.88 -3.80
C SER A 131 -1.36 -7.59 -2.94
N LYS A 132 -0.17 -7.00 -2.78
CA LYS A 132 0.88 -7.52 -1.89
C LYS A 132 0.45 -7.53 -0.42
N GLU A 133 -0.17 -6.45 0.07
CA GLU A 133 -0.71 -6.39 1.43
C GLU A 133 -1.69 -7.53 1.67
N TRP A 134 -2.63 -7.73 0.74
CA TRP A 134 -3.61 -8.80 0.83
C TRP A 134 -2.96 -10.19 0.89
N GLU A 135 -1.95 -10.46 0.05
CA GLU A 135 -1.20 -11.73 0.07
C GLU A 135 -0.51 -11.96 1.43
N LEU A 136 0.19 -10.95 1.95
CA LEU A 136 0.84 -11.02 3.26
C LEU A 136 -0.17 -11.24 4.39
N GLU A 137 -1.35 -10.62 4.33
CA GLU A 137 -2.42 -10.84 5.31
C GLU A 137 -3.02 -12.25 5.24
N GLN A 138 -3.08 -12.87 4.05
CA GLN A 138 -3.48 -14.27 3.93
C GLN A 138 -2.43 -15.20 4.54
N GLU A 139 -1.16 -14.97 4.24
CA GLU A 139 -0.06 -15.75 4.80
C GLU A 139 -0.02 -15.65 6.32
N TYR A 140 -0.12 -14.43 6.86
CA TYR A 140 -0.19 -14.19 8.30
C TYR A 140 -1.34 -14.96 8.95
N ARG A 141 -2.54 -14.91 8.36
CA ARG A 141 -3.71 -15.66 8.86
C ARG A 141 -3.47 -17.16 8.88
N GLN A 142 -2.98 -17.74 7.78
CA GLN A 142 -2.70 -19.17 7.70
C GLN A 142 -1.65 -19.61 8.73
N LEU A 143 -0.61 -18.79 8.89
CA LEU A 143 0.46 -19.05 9.82
C LEU A 143 -0.02 -18.96 11.28
N LYS A 144 -0.89 -17.99 11.57
CA LYS A 144 -1.53 -17.84 12.89
C LYS A 144 -2.43 -19.03 13.23
N GLU A 145 -3.22 -19.51 12.28
CA GLU A 145 -4.02 -20.71 12.49
C GLU A 145 -3.16 -21.95 12.77
N ARG A 146 -2.02 -22.08 12.08
CA ARG A 146 -1.06 -23.17 12.33
C ARG A 146 -0.45 -23.05 13.73
N TYR A 147 -0.11 -21.84 14.15
CA TYR A 147 0.38 -21.55 15.49
C TYR A 147 -0.62 -22.01 16.56
N ASP A 148 -1.88 -21.59 16.44
CA ASP A 148 -2.93 -21.92 17.41
C ASP A 148 -3.21 -23.43 17.47
N LYS A 149 -3.15 -24.11 16.31
CA LYS A 149 -3.25 -25.58 16.24
C LYS A 149 -2.11 -26.25 17.00
N LEU A 150 -0.86 -25.84 16.79
CA LEU A 150 0.30 -26.40 17.50
C LEU A 150 0.22 -26.14 19.01
N LEU A 151 -0.18 -24.94 19.42
CA LEU A 151 -0.37 -24.59 20.83
C LEU A 151 -1.43 -25.48 21.49
N SER A 152 -2.52 -25.76 20.79
CA SER A 152 -3.57 -26.68 21.25
C SER A 152 -3.06 -28.12 21.38
N GLN A 153 -2.19 -28.58 20.48
CA GLN A 153 -1.58 -29.90 20.54
C GLN A 153 -0.67 -30.04 21.75
N ILE A 154 0.21 -29.06 21.99
CA ILE A 154 1.08 -29.03 23.17
C ILE A 154 0.25 -29.05 24.44
N SER A 155 -0.81 -28.22 24.51
CA SER A 155 -1.71 -28.18 25.67
C SER A 155 -2.37 -29.53 25.95
N ARG A 156 -2.81 -30.26 24.92
CA ARG A 156 -3.38 -31.61 25.07
C ARG A 156 -2.36 -32.63 25.56
N VAL A 157 -1.12 -32.57 25.05
CA VAL A 157 -0.03 -33.43 25.51
C VAL A 157 0.28 -33.15 27.00
N ALA A 158 0.34 -31.87 27.39
CA ALA A 158 0.56 -31.46 28.77
C ALA A 158 -0.55 -31.94 29.72
N GLN A 159 -1.82 -31.81 29.33
CA GLN A 159 -2.94 -32.34 30.12
C GLN A 159 -2.88 -33.86 30.29
N THR A 160 -2.55 -34.58 29.22
CA THR A 160 -2.41 -36.05 29.26
C THR A 160 -1.28 -36.49 30.19
N LEU A 161 -0.17 -35.75 30.20
CA LEU A 161 0.92 -35.93 31.16
C LEU A 161 0.46 -35.74 32.60
N GLU A 162 -0.21 -34.62 32.90
CA GLU A 162 -0.69 -34.31 34.25
C GLU A 162 -1.63 -35.38 34.78
N HIS A 163 -2.52 -35.90 33.94
CA HIS A 163 -3.42 -37.00 34.29
C HIS A 163 -2.63 -38.27 34.65
N ARG A 164 -1.67 -38.67 33.81
CA ARG A 164 -0.84 -39.87 34.08
C ARG A 164 0.00 -39.71 35.35
N VAL A 165 0.54 -38.53 35.61
CA VAL A 165 1.30 -38.25 36.84
C VAL A 165 0.39 -38.35 38.06
N ARG A 166 -0.84 -37.81 37.99
CA ARG A 166 -1.86 -37.96 39.04
C ARG A 166 -2.22 -39.41 39.31
N ASP A 167 -2.49 -40.20 38.26
CA ASP A 167 -2.85 -41.62 38.40
C ASP A 167 -1.73 -42.44 39.04
N ILE A 168 -0.47 -42.14 38.70
CA ILE A 168 0.68 -42.77 39.34
C ILE A 168 0.70 -42.38 40.83
N ARG A 169 0.60 -41.09 41.16
CA ARG A 169 0.60 -40.65 42.57
C ARG A 169 -0.51 -41.31 43.40
N ALA A 170 -1.72 -41.41 42.86
CA ALA A 170 -2.87 -42.03 43.55
C ALA A 170 -2.77 -43.56 43.71
N LYS A 171 -1.91 -44.24 42.95
CA LYS A 171 -1.65 -45.68 43.10
C LYS A 171 -0.60 -46.01 44.16
N TYR A 172 0.20 -45.03 44.59
CA TYR A 172 1.36 -45.23 45.46
C TYR A 172 1.32 -44.40 46.76
N TYR A 173 0.25 -43.64 46.98
CA TYR A 173 -0.11 -42.97 48.23
C TYR A 173 -1.56 -43.29 48.55
#